data_AF-A0AAE3VVI9-F1
#
_entry.id   AF-A0AAE3VVI9-F1
#
_cell.length_a   1.000
_cell.length_b   1.000
_cell.length_c   1.000
_cell.angle_alpha   90.00
_cell.angle_beta   90.00
_cell.angle_gamma   90.00
#
_symmetry.space_group_name_H-M   'P 1'
#
loop_
_entity.id
_entity.type
_entity.pdbx_description
1 polymer ?
#
loop_
_entity_poly.entity_id
_entity_poly.type
_entity_poly.pdbx_seq_one_letter_code
_entity_poly.pdbx_strand_id
1 'polypeptide(L)'
;MGLQLPGELIDVLGMLGFTWPEADEERLFELGQSWLAAAGTIGSHVTAADGAAATAWQSNRGETITAFQTAWTAEDGPSARLQNAQTGAQIIGAGLMVCAGVVLALKINVIVQLTILAVQIAQAVATAVVTFGASLLEIPIFKILTQLVLDQLLGMAVDAVLNG
;
A
#
# COMPACT_ATOMS: atom_id res chain seq x y z
N MET A 1 11.89 -8.22 -0.38
CA MET A 1 11.48 -9.14 0.70
C MET A 1 11.04 -8.26 1.84
N GLY A 2 9.72 -8.11 2.01
CA GLY A 2 9.15 -7.25 3.05
C GLY A 2 9.56 -7.64 4.47
N LEU A 3 9.28 -6.72 5.39
CA LEU A 3 9.55 -6.78 6.81
C LEU A 3 9.01 -8.10 7.40
N GLN A 4 9.91 -8.78 8.10
CA GLN A 4 9.68 -10.08 8.72
C GLN A 4 9.55 -9.92 10.24
N LEU A 5 8.79 -10.83 10.83
CA LEU A 5 8.66 -10.91 12.28
C LEU A 5 9.97 -11.46 12.90
N PRO A 6 10.57 -10.78 13.89
CA PRO A 6 11.67 -11.34 14.66
C PRO A 6 11.26 -12.65 15.35
N GLY A 7 12.15 -13.65 15.36
CA GLY A 7 11.86 -14.99 15.87
C GLY A 7 11.29 -15.01 17.29
N GLU A 8 11.84 -14.18 18.18
CA GLU A 8 11.39 -14.03 19.58
C GLU A 8 9.93 -13.59 19.72
N LEU A 9 9.37 -12.91 18.70
CA LEU A 9 8.00 -12.38 18.74
C LEU A 9 6.98 -13.34 18.10
N ILE A 10 7.42 -14.42 17.45
CA ILE A 10 6.53 -15.44 16.85
C ILE A 10 5.67 -16.09 17.93
N ASP A 11 6.29 -16.52 19.02
CA ASP A 11 5.59 -17.15 20.14
C ASP A 11 4.62 -16.18 20.82
N VAL A 12 5.01 -14.90 20.92
CA VAL A 12 4.17 -13.84 21.51
C VAL A 12 2.94 -13.60 20.66
N LEU A 13 3.10 -13.50 19.34
CA LEU A 13 1.99 -13.35 18.41
C LEU A 13 1.06 -14.58 18.42
N GLY A 14 1.65 -15.79 18.42
CA GLY A 14 0.90 -17.04 18.50
C GLY A 14 0.06 -17.16 19.78
N MET A 15 0.58 -16.67 20.91
CA MET A 15 -0.17 -16.60 22.18
C MET A 15 -1.40 -15.69 22.10
N LEU A 16 -1.41 -14.69 21.21
CA LEU A 16 -2.54 -13.80 20.98
C LEU A 16 -3.54 -14.35 19.96
N GLY A 17 -3.20 -15.43 19.25
CA GLY A 17 -4.05 -16.04 18.23
C GLY A 17 -4.05 -15.31 16.88
N PHE A 18 -3.09 -14.41 16.65
CA PHE A 18 -2.95 -13.69 15.38
C PHE A 18 -1.93 -14.38 14.47
N THR A 19 -2.09 -14.17 13.16
CA THR A 19 -1.12 -14.57 12.14
C THR A 19 -0.36 -13.36 11.62
N TRP A 20 0.92 -13.56 11.30
CA TRP A 20 1.74 -12.49 10.73
C TRP A 20 1.29 -12.21 9.28
N PRO A 21 1.11 -10.94 8.89
CA PRO A 21 0.74 -10.60 7.51
C PRO A 21 1.88 -10.93 6.52
N GLU A 22 1.57 -11.78 5.54
CA GLU A 22 2.50 -12.21 4.48
C GLU A 22 2.67 -11.20 3.33
N ALA A 23 1.87 -10.14 3.31
CA ALA A 23 1.96 -9.11 2.28
C ALA A 23 3.38 -8.53 2.18
N ASP A 24 3.95 -8.47 0.98
CA ASP A 24 5.28 -7.90 0.74
C ASP A 24 5.13 -6.44 0.29
N GLU A 25 5.32 -5.52 1.23
CA GLU A 25 5.23 -4.09 0.99
C GLU A 25 6.32 -3.55 0.06
N GLU A 26 7.50 -4.17 0.03
CA GLU A 26 8.55 -3.78 -0.91
C GLU A 26 8.10 -4.11 -2.33
N ARG A 27 7.50 -5.28 -2.54
CA ARG A 27 6.93 -5.67 -3.84
C ARG A 27 5.77 -4.78 -4.26
N LEU A 28 4.90 -4.39 -3.34
CA LEU A 28 3.83 -3.43 -3.62
C LEU A 28 4.41 -2.08 -4.07
N PHE A 29 5.46 -1.61 -3.40
CA PHE A 29 6.15 -0.38 -3.75
C PHE A 29 6.86 -0.46 -5.11
N GLU A 30 7.56 -1.56 -5.39
CA GLU A 30 8.17 -1.86 -6.69
C GLU A 30 7.13 -1.87 -7.81
N LEU A 31 6.00 -2.54 -7.59
CA LEU A 31 4.92 -2.61 -8.56
C LEU A 31 4.31 -1.22 -8.79
N GLY A 32 4.08 -0.44 -7.74
CA GLY A 32 3.61 0.95 -7.84
C GLY A 32 4.54 1.82 -8.68
N GLN A 33 5.84 1.75 -8.44
CA GLN A 33 6.85 2.45 -9.25
C GLN A 33 6.82 2.02 -10.72
N SER A 34 6.65 0.73 -11.00
CA SER A 34 6.56 0.22 -12.38
C SER A 34 5.35 0.79 -13.13
N TRP A 35 4.21 0.92 -12.46
CA TRP A 35 2.99 1.54 -13.01
C TRP A 35 3.17 3.04 -13.28
N LEU A 36 3.82 3.76 -12.37
CA LEU A 36 4.16 5.16 -12.59
C LEU A 36 5.14 5.37 -13.75
N ALA A 37 6.15 4.51 -13.87
CA ALA A 37 7.09 4.54 -14.98
C ALA A 37 6.38 4.24 -16.32
N ALA A 38 5.47 3.27 -16.34
CA ALA A 38 4.63 2.98 -17.50
C ALA A 38 3.74 4.19 -17.87
N ALA A 39 3.15 4.86 -16.88
CA ALA A 39 2.36 6.07 -17.11
C ALA A 39 3.20 7.19 -17.73
N GLY A 40 4.42 7.43 -17.25
CA GLY A 40 5.35 8.39 -17.85
C GLY A 40 5.69 8.05 -19.30
N THR A 41 5.89 6.76 -19.57
CA THR A 41 6.15 6.26 -20.94
C THR A 41 4.94 6.51 -21.84
N ILE A 42 3.73 6.17 -21.40
CA ILE A 42 2.48 6.44 -22.13
C ILE A 42 2.36 7.94 -22.42
N GLY A 43 2.57 8.81 -21.44
CA GLY A 43 2.48 10.26 -21.63
C GLY A 43 3.46 10.81 -22.65
N SER A 44 4.68 10.26 -22.71
CA SER A 44 5.66 10.62 -23.74
C SER A 44 5.19 10.24 -25.15
N HIS A 45 4.59 9.05 -25.30
CA HIS A 45 4.03 8.59 -26.57
C HIS A 45 2.80 9.39 -26.98
N VAL A 46 1.94 9.79 -26.03
CA VAL A 46 0.79 10.68 -26.28
C VAL A 46 1.26 12.01 -26.86
N THR A 47 2.23 12.64 -26.20
CA THR A 47 2.77 13.93 -26.64
C THR A 47 3.38 13.83 -28.05
N ALA A 48 4.11 12.75 -28.33
CA ALA A 48 4.67 12.51 -29.65
C ALA A 48 3.58 12.28 -30.71
N ALA A 49 2.55 11.51 -30.38
CA ALA A 49 1.43 11.23 -31.27
C ALA A 49 0.61 12.49 -31.58
N ASP A 50 0.31 13.30 -30.57
CA ASP A 50 -0.37 14.59 -30.73
C ASP A 50 0.43 15.55 -31.61
N GLY A 51 1.76 15.63 -31.42
CA GLY A 51 2.64 16.44 -32.26
C GLY A 51 2.69 15.98 -33.72
N ALA A 52 2.74 14.66 -33.94
CA ALA A 52 2.72 14.07 -35.28
C ALA A 52 1.36 14.31 -35.98
N ALA A 53 0.26 14.10 -35.27
CA ALA A 53 -1.09 14.37 -35.75
C ALA A 53 -1.23 15.87 -36.09
N ALA A 54 -0.72 16.75 -35.23
CA ALA A 54 -0.72 18.19 -35.46
C ALA A 54 0.06 18.62 -36.69
N THR A 55 1.20 18.00 -36.93
CA THR A 55 2.00 18.26 -38.13
C THR A 55 1.25 17.83 -39.39
N ALA A 56 0.51 16.71 -39.33
CA ALA A 56 -0.25 16.19 -40.45
C ALA A 56 -1.37 17.16 -40.89
N TRP A 57 -2.16 17.72 -39.97
CA TRP A 57 -3.21 18.68 -40.34
C TRP A 57 -2.73 20.10 -40.61
N GLN A 58 -1.57 20.50 -40.10
CA GLN A 58 -0.96 21.79 -40.45
C GLN A 58 -0.35 21.79 -41.86
N SER A 59 0.21 20.65 -42.28
CA SER A 59 0.92 20.54 -43.58
C SER A 59 0.00 20.19 -44.75
N ASN A 60 -1.23 19.74 -44.48
CA ASN A 60 -2.17 19.28 -45.49
C ASN A 60 -3.48 20.09 -45.44
N ARG A 61 -4.21 20.10 -46.55
CA ARG A 61 -5.55 20.71 -46.63
C ARG A 61 -6.50 19.75 -47.34
N GLY A 62 -7.77 19.77 -46.93
CA GLY A 62 -8.81 18.94 -47.52
C GLY A 62 -9.82 18.44 -46.49
N GLU A 63 -10.94 17.92 -46.95
CA GLU A 63 -12.02 17.43 -46.06
C GLU A 63 -11.56 16.25 -45.20
N THR A 64 -10.74 15.34 -45.75
CA THR A 64 -10.20 14.18 -45.03
C THR A 64 -9.32 14.57 -43.85
N ILE A 65 -8.48 15.61 -44.00
CA ILE A 65 -7.57 16.01 -42.92
C ILE A 65 -8.32 16.75 -41.79
N THR A 66 -9.36 17.51 -42.14
CA THR A 66 -10.27 18.11 -41.17
C THR A 66 -11.06 17.04 -40.41
N ALA A 67 -11.55 15.99 -41.10
CA ALA A 67 -12.22 14.87 -40.46
C ALA A 67 -11.28 14.11 -39.50
N PHE A 68 -10.02 13.90 -39.89
CA PHE A 68 -9.00 13.33 -39.02
C PHE A 68 -8.75 14.18 -37.77
N GLN A 69 -8.57 15.50 -37.92
CA GLN A 69 -8.39 16.41 -36.79
C GLN A 69 -9.57 16.30 -35.81
N THR A 70 -10.79 16.38 -36.31
CA THR A 70 -12.01 16.27 -35.49
C THR A 70 -12.09 14.92 -34.77
N ALA A 71 -11.77 13.82 -35.44
CA ALA A 71 -11.77 12.49 -34.82
C ALA A 71 -10.65 12.34 -33.77
N TRP A 72 -9.49 12.93 -34.01
CA TRP A 72 -8.34 12.89 -33.10
C TRP A 72 -8.62 13.65 -31.80
N THR A 73 -9.21 14.84 -31.90
CA THR A 73 -9.48 15.75 -30.78
C THR A 73 -10.87 15.57 -30.15
N ALA A 74 -11.65 14.58 -30.60
CA ALA A 74 -12.93 14.25 -29.98
C ALA A 74 -12.73 13.83 -28.52
N GLU A 75 -13.74 14.05 -27.68
CA GLU A 75 -13.72 13.71 -26.25
C GLU A 75 -13.46 12.21 -26.01
N ASP A 76 -13.95 11.35 -26.90
CA ASP A 76 -13.72 9.91 -26.91
C ASP A 76 -12.64 9.47 -27.93
N GLY A 77 -11.93 10.44 -28.49
CA GLY A 77 -10.93 10.28 -29.53
C GLY A 77 -9.63 9.62 -29.03
N PRO A 78 -8.75 9.22 -29.96
CA PRO A 78 -7.48 8.56 -29.63
C PRO A 78 -6.64 9.30 -28.58
N SER A 79 -6.50 10.64 -28.69
CA SER A 79 -5.71 11.43 -27.74
C SER A 79 -6.28 11.33 -26.32
N ALA A 80 -7.58 11.54 -26.15
CA ALA A 80 -8.26 11.45 -24.86
C ALA A 80 -8.18 10.03 -24.26
N ARG A 81 -8.33 8.98 -25.07
CA ARG A 81 -8.21 7.59 -24.59
C ARG A 81 -6.81 7.27 -24.06
N LEU A 82 -5.77 7.76 -24.74
CA LEU A 82 -4.40 7.54 -24.30
C LEU A 82 -4.06 8.36 -23.04
N GLN A 83 -4.57 9.59 -22.93
CA GLN A 83 -4.45 10.39 -21.71
C GLN A 83 -5.17 9.71 -20.53
N ASN A 84 -6.35 9.13 -20.75
CA ASN A 84 -7.06 8.34 -19.74
C ASN A 84 -6.26 7.10 -19.33
N ALA A 85 -5.60 6.41 -20.27
CA ALA A 85 -4.73 5.29 -19.96
C ALA A 85 -3.52 5.71 -19.09
N GLN A 86 -2.92 6.86 -19.39
CA GLN A 86 -1.87 7.46 -18.55
C GLN A 86 -2.39 7.73 -17.13
N THR A 87 -3.51 8.43 -17.01
CA THR A 87 -4.13 8.76 -15.70
C THR A 87 -4.48 7.50 -14.91
N GLY A 88 -5.07 6.49 -15.56
CA GLY A 88 -5.38 5.21 -14.93
C GLY A 88 -4.13 4.50 -14.39
N ALA A 89 -3.06 4.48 -15.17
CA ALA A 89 -1.78 3.92 -14.71
C ALA A 89 -1.18 4.71 -13.54
N GLN A 90 -1.34 6.04 -13.50
CA GLN A 90 -0.91 6.86 -12.36
C GLN A 90 -1.70 6.54 -11.09
N ILE A 91 -3.02 6.42 -11.19
CA ILE A 91 -3.90 6.10 -10.06
C ILE A 91 -3.55 4.73 -9.49
N ILE A 92 -3.38 3.71 -10.34
CA ILE A 92 -2.99 2.36 -9.91
C ILE A 92 -1.63 2.40 -9.22
N GLY A 93 -0.64 3.08 -9.82
CA GLY A 93 0.69 3.22 -9.24
C GLY A 93 0.67 3.91 -7.87
N ALA A 94 -0.07 5.00 -7.75
CA ALA A 94 -0.25 5.72 -6.48
C ALA A 94 -0.93 4.86 -5.41
N GLY A 95 -2.02 4.18 -5.76
CA GLY A 95 -2.75 3.30 -4.84
C GLY A 95 -1.87 2.17 -4.30
N LEU A 96 -1.06 1.54 -5.16
CA LEU A 96 -0.12 0.51 -4.74
C LEU A 96 0.94 1.03 -3.75
N MET A 97 1.45 2.25 -3.94
CA MET A 97 2.40 2.86 -3.01
C MET A 97 1.76 3.20 -1.66
N VAL A 98 0.49 3.65 -1.66
CA VAL A 98 -0.26 3.87 -0.42
C VAL A 98 -0.45 2.54 0.33
N CYS A 99 -0.91 1.49 -0.36
CA CYS A 99 -1.05 0.15 0.22
C CYS A 99 0.28 -0.36 0.81
N ALA A 100 1.39 -0.18 0.10
CA ALA A 100 2.72 -0.53 0.60
C ALA A 100 3.05 0.20 1.92
N GLY A 101 2.83 1.52 1.96
CA GLY A 101 3.07 2.34 3.15
C GLY A 101 2.20 1.92 4.35
N VAL A 102 0.92 1.63 4.11
CA VAL A 102 -0.01 1.16 5.14
C VAL A 102 0.41 -0.19 5.71
N VAL A 103 0.75 -1.17 4.85
CA VAL A 103 1.21 -2.49 5.27
C VAL A 103 2.52 -2.39 6.08
N LEU A 104 3.46 -1.56 5.63
CA LEU A 104 4.71 -1.33 6.35
C LEU A 104 4.44 -0.74 7.75
N ALA A 105 3.62 0.30 7.82
CA ALA A 105 3.26 0.96 9.08
C ALA A 105 2.55 -0.01 10.04
N LEU A 106 1.63 -0.83 9.53
CA LEU A 106 0.97 -1.87 10.30
C LEU A 106 1.99 -2.84 10.90
N LYS A 107 2.86 -3.43 10.06
CA LYS A 107 3.88 -4.39 10.52
C LYS A 107 4.80 -3.82 11.59
N ILE A 108 5.26 -2.57 11.41
CA ILE A 108 6.10 -1.89 12.41
C ILE A 108 5.34 -1.76 13.74
N ASN A 109 4.10 -1.27 13.71
CA ASN A 109 3.30 -1.12 14.93
C ASN A 109 3.02 -2.47 15.61
N VAL A 110 2.74 -3.53 14.84
CA VAL A 110 2.56 -4.88 15.39
C VAL A 110 3.83 -5.33 16.11
N ILE A 111 5.02 -5.17 15.51
CA ILE A 111 6.30 -5.52 16.14
C ILE A 111 6.50 -4.75 17.45
N VAL A 112 6.21 -3.45 17.46
CA VAL A 112 6.31 -2.61 18.67
C VAL A 112 5.39 -3.14 19.78
N GLN A 113 4.12 -3.43 19.47
CA GLN A 113 3.17 -3.93 20.47
C GLN A 113 3.56 -5.29 21.02
N LEU A 114 4.01 -6.22 20.16
CA LEU A 114 4.49 -7.53 20.60
C LEU A 114 5.74 -7.40 21.48
N THR A 115 6.64 -6.47 21.17
CA THR A 115 7.82 -6.21 21.99
C THR A 115 7.44 -5.70 23.38
N ILE A 116 6.48 -4.78 23.46
CA ILE A 116 5.95 -4.28 24.74
C ILE A 116 5.35 -5.43 25.56
N LEU A 117 4.51 -6.26 24.93
CA LEU A 117 3.91 -7.42 25.59
C LEU A 117 4.95 -8.42 26.09
N ALA A 118 5.98 -8.71 25.28
CA ALA A 118 7.08 -9.59 25.68
C ALA A 118 7.79 -9.09 26.94
N VAL A 119 8.08 -7.78 27.00
CA VAL A 119 8.68 -7.15 28.18
C VAL A 119 7.76 -7.22 29.40
N GLN A 120 6.46 -6.97 29.23
CA GLN A 120 5.47 -7.08 30.32
C GLN A 120 5.39 -8.51 30.88
N ILE A 121 5.38 -9.52 30.01
CA ILE A 121 5.40 -10.93 30.41
C ILE A 121 6.69 -11.25 31.16
N ALA A 122 7.85 -10.83 30.64
CA ALA A 122 9.13 -11.05 31.30
C ALA A 122 9.18 -10.42 32.70
N GLN A 123 8.65 -9.19 32.86
CA GLN A 123 8.57 -8.50 34.15
C GLN A 123 7.60 -9.19 35.11
N ALA A 124 6.44 -9.64 34.64
CA ALA A 124 5.48 -10.39 35.44
C ALA A 124 6.09 -11.68 35.99
N VAL A 125 6.87 -12.39 35.16
CA VAL A 125 7.60 -13.60 35.56
C VAL A 125 8.75 -13.27 36.53
N ALA A 126 9.53 -12.24 36.26
CA ALA A 126 10.65 -11.84 37.12
C ALA A 126 10.20 -11.43 38.54
N THR A 127 9.03 -10.81 38.65
CA THR A 127 8.46 -10.37 39.94
C THR A 127 7.57 -11.42 40.60
N ALA A 128 7.31 -12.57 39.95
CA ALA A 128 6.37 -13.58 40.43
C ALA A 128 6.71 -14.10 41.83
N VAL A 129 7.98 -14.31 42.17
CA VAL A 129 8.36 -14.82 43.50
C VAL A 129 8.09 -13.78 44.59
N VAL A 130 8.40 -12.51 44.32
CA VAL A 130 8.24 -11.40 45.28
C VAL A 130 6.77 -11.06 45.48
N THR A 131 5.94 -11.21 44.45
CA THR A 131 4.50 -10.97 44.48
C THR A 131 3.69 -12.21 44.87
N PHE A 132 4.35 -13.31 45.26
CA PHE A 132 3.69 -14.60 45.55
C PHE A 132 2.80 -15.11 44.40
N GLY A 133 3.19 -14.84 43.15
CA GLY A 133 2.49 -15.24 41.93
C GLY A 133 1.40 -14.27 41.48
N ALA A 134 1.13 -13.20 42.23
CA ALA A 134 0.08 -12.25 41.88
C ALA A 134 0.35 -11.54 40.53
N SER A 135 1.61 -11.22 40.21
CA SER A 135 1.98 -10.56 38.95
C SER A 135 1.69 -11.43 37.71
N LEU A 136 1.64 -12.76 37.85
CA LEU A 136 1.30 -13.66 36.73
C LEU A 136 -0.19 -13.54 36.33
N LEU A 137 -1.05 -13.08 37.24
CA LEU A 137 -2.47 -12.85 36.97
C LEU A 137 -2.70 -11.61 36.07
N GLU A 138 -1.69 -10.76 35.88
CA GLU A 138 -1.76 -9.60 35.00
C GLU A 138 -1.54 -9.98 33.53
N ILE A 139 -0.86 -11.11 33.25
CA ILE A 139 -0.53 -11.55 31.89
C ILE A 139 -1.78 -11.67 30.99
N PRO A 140 -2.90 -12.30 31.42
CA PRO A 140 -4.13 -12.32 30.63
C PRO A 140 -4.67 -10.92 30.29
N ILE A 141 -4.52 -9.96 31.21
CA ILE A 141 -4.98 -8.58 31.01
C ILE A 141 -4.11 -7.90 29.94
N PHE A 142 -2.79 -8.02 30.03
CA PHE A 142 -1.87 -7.49 29.01
C PHE A 142 -2.13 -8.07 27.63
N LYS A 143 -2.45 -9.37 27.55
CA LYS A 143 -2.84 -10.01 26.30
C LYS A 143 -4.09 -9.37 25.72
N ILE A 144 -5.17 -9.25 26.49
CA ILE A 144 -6.43 -8.64 26.02
C ILE A 144 -6.22 -7.22 25.52
N LEU A 145 -5.45 -6.40 26.25
CA LEU A 145 -5.14 -5.03 25.84
C LEU A 145 -4.36 -5.01 24.52
N THR A 146 -3.39 -5.91 24.36
CA THR A 146 -2.61 -6.01 23.12
C THR A 146 -3.50 -6.44 21.96
N GLN A 147 -4.40 -7.43 22.15
CA GLN A 147 -5.34 -7.86 21.11
C GLN A 147 -6.22 -6.71 20.64
N LEU A 148 -6.76 -5.91 21.57
CA LEU A 148 -7.58 -4.75 21.23
C LEU A 148 -6.82 -3.71 20.39
N VAL A 149 -5.56 -3.45 20.73
CA VAL A 149 -4.71 -2.53 19.96
C VAL A 149 -4.39 -3.12 18.58
N LEU A 150 -4.11 -4.42 18.48
CA LEU A 150 -3.88 -5.08 17.19
C LEU A 150 -5.13 -5.03 16.30
N ASP A 151 -6.32 -5.28 16.84
CA ASP A 151 -7.58 -5.17 16.12
C ASP A 151 -7.82 -3.73 15.63
N GLN A 152 -7.52 -2.74 16.46
CA GLN A 152 -7.60 -1.33 16.06
C GLN A 152 -6.62 -0.99 14.93
N LEU A 153 -5.37 -1.46 15.02
CA LEU A 153 -4.35 -1.26 13.99
C LEU A 153 -4.77 -1.90 12.67
N LEU A 154 -5.31 -3.11 12.72
CA LEU A 154 -5.86 -3.82 11.55
C LEU A 154 -7.04 -3.05 10.96
N GLY A 155 -7.96 -2.57 11.78
CA GLY A 155 -9.09 -1.76 11.35
C GLY A 155 -8.65 -0.48 10.63
N MET A 156 -7.68 0.25 11.20
CA MET A 156 -7.11 1.45 10.57
C MET A 156 -6.41 1.13 9.24
N ALA A 157 -5.67 0.02 9.17
CA ALA A 157 -5.00 -0.39 7.94
C ALA A 157 -6.00 -0.77 6.84
N VAL A 158 -7.07 -1.50 7.19
CA VAL A 158 -8.13 -1.85 6.26
C VAL A 158 -8.87 -0.60 5.78
N ASP A 159 -9.21 0.31 6.69
CA ASP A 159 -9.88 1.57 6.35
C ASP A 159 -9.03 2.44 5.43
N ALA A 160 -7.73 2.56 5.71
CA ALA A 160 -6.80 3.31 4.87
C ALA A 160 -6.64 2.71 3.46
N VAL A 161 -6.88 1.41 3.28
CA VAL A 161 -6.82 0.74 1.97
C VAL A 161 -8.16 0.82 1.22
N LEU A 162 -9.29 0.70 1.93
CA LEU A 162 -10.61 0.61 1.31
C LEU A 162 -11.29 1.96 1.11
N ASN A 163 -11.03 2.92 2.00
CA ASN A 163 -11.66 4.24 2.02
C ASN A 163 -10.65 5.38 1.78
N GLY A 164 -9.38 5.04 1.52
CA GLY A 164 -8.29 5.97 1.19
C GLY A 164 -8.30 6.44 -0.26
#